data_AF-A0A955U217-F1
#
_entry.id   AF-A0A955U217-F1
#
_cell.length_a   1.000
_cell.length_b   1.000
_cell.length_c   1.000
_cell.angle_alpha   90.00
_cell.angle_beta   90.00
_cell.angle_gamma   90.00
#
_symmetry.space_group_name_H-M   'P 1'
#
loop_
_entity.id
_entity.type
_entity.pdbx_description
1 polymer ?
#
loop_
_entity_poly.entity_id
_entity_poly.type
_entity_poly.pdbx_seq_one_letter_code
_entity_poly.pdbx_strand_id
1 'polypeptide(L)'
;MSDMEPPHDPAALEWMVGTWTGAMTQETWVRIEGVLVGVSLGRKGGFEVLDVDAQPGFLRYVARPGGGDPVAFACVRGGPTEAVFTAPEHDFPQRIHYELRKKKLRATIGRLSDEDGLVYTWKPTTAPGFYAAEQADRAFAEAVAARGAEGWVGAFHPEGRIWRPGRQVGVGEMGAVMTPLLEAGDLAWTPVASGLDPWDDDRAWTIGTWTYQGDDGSSQRGWYTTLWLRDPERGWLAWYDVGDTL
;
A
#
# COMPACT_ATOMS: atom_id res chain seq x y z
N MET A 1 11.27 7.08 -32.67
CA MET A 1 11.29 6.99 -31.20
C MET A 1 11.27 5.50 -30.90
N SER A 2 12.27 4.97 -30.19
CA SER A 2 12.41 3.52 -30.00
C SER A 2 11.16 2.95 -29.34
N ASP A 3 10.55 1.93 -29.95
CA ASP A 3 9.57 1.04 -29.33
C ASP A 3 10.30 0.29 -28.20
N MET A 4 10.39 0.90 -27.02
CA MET A 4 10.85 0.17 -25.85
C MET A 4 9.69 -0.68 -25.36
N GLU A 5 9.91 -1.99 -25.37
CA GLU A 5 9.00 -2.97 -24.76
C GLU A 5 8.70 -2.57 -23.30
N PRO A 6 7.45 -2.70 -22.82
CA PRO A 6 7.13 -2.37 -21.43
C PRO A 6 8.03 -3.16 -20.48
N PRO A 7 8.48 -2.58 -19.35
CA PRO A 7 9.21 -3.35 -18.35
C PRO A 7 8.34 -4.50 -17.82
N HIS A 8 9.01 -5.56 -17.38
CA HIS A 8 8.38 -6.73 -16.75
C HIS A 8 8.90 -7.01 -15.33
N ASP A 9 9.89 -6.23 -14.88
CA ASP A 9 10.49 -6.34 -13.54
C ASP A 9 10.33 -4.99 -12.81
N PRO A 10 9.73 -4.96 -11.61
CA PRO A 10 9.59 -3.74 -10.82
C PRO A 10 10.91 -3.05 -10.49
N ALA A 11 12.05 -3.76 -10.55
CA ALA A 11 13.38 -3.15 -10.44
C ALA A 11 13.66 -2.07 -11.51
N ALA A 12 12.98 -2.11 -12.66
CA ALA A 12 13.06 -1.05 -13.67
C ALA A 12 12.50 0.30 -13.15
N LEU A 13 11.68 0.26 -12.10
CA LEU A 13 11.02 1.41 -11.49
C LEU A 13 11.61 1.79 -10.13
N GLU A 14 12.80 1.30 -9.78
CA GLU A 14 13.48 1.60 -8.51
C GLU A 14 13.65 3.11 -8.26
N TRP A 15 13.65 3.92 -9.31
CA TRP A 15 13.71 5.38 -9.23
C TRP A 15 12.47 6.02 -8.57
N MET A 16 11.36 5.29 -8.41
CA MET A 16 10.19 5.70 -7.63
C MET A 16 10.37 5.47 -6.13
N VAL A 17 11.26 4.57 -5.71
CA VAL A 17 11.47 4.22 -4.29
C VAL A 17 11.96 5.43 -3.49
N GLY A 18 11.38 5.61 -2.30
CA GLY A 18 11.65 6.72 -1.39
C GLY A 18 10.38 7.48 -0.99
N THR A 19 10.57 8.50 -0.14
CA THR A 19 9.49 9.38 0.30
C THR A 19 9.51 10.71 -0.46
N TRP A 20 8.35 11.11 -0.96
CA TRP A 20 8.16 12.22 -1.86
C TRP A 20 7.06 13.13 -1.33
N THR A 21 7.40 14.36 -0.94
CA THR A 21 6.45 15.31 -0.34
C THR A 21 6.12 16.46 -1.29
N GLY A 22 4.84 16.74 -1.45
CA GLY A 22 4.28 17.77 -2.30
C GLY A 22 3.33 18.67 -1.51
N ALA A 23 2.63 19.56 -2.21
CA ALA A 23 1.73 20.53 -1.56
C ALA A 23 0.46 19.89 -0.97
N MET A 24 -0.01 18.80 -1.59
CA MET A 24 -1.29 18.16 -1.29
C MET A 24 -1.17 16.71 -0.83
N THR A 25 -0.10 16.02 -1.21
CA THR A 25 0.10 14.60 -0.89
C THR A 25 1.57 14.30 -0.60
N GLN A 26 1.79 13.25 0.19
CA GLN A 26 3.09 12.63 0.41
C GLN A 26 2.97 11.18 -0.01
N GLU A 27 3.88 10.72 -0.84
CA GLU A 27 3.90 9.37 -1.37
C GLU A 27 5.20 8.69 -0.95
N THR A 28 5.10 7.51 -0.36
CA THR A 28 6.27 6.69 -0.03
C THR A 28 6.17 5.38 -0.78
N TRP A 29 7.25 5.02 -1.49
CA TRP A 29 7.40 3.75 -2.19
C TRP A 29 8.54 2.94 -1.58
N VAL A 30 8.32 1.65 -1.40
CA VAL A 30 9.31 0.68 -0.92
C VAL A 30 9.29 -0.55 -1.80
N ARG A 31 10.43 -1.22 -1.92
CA ARG A 31 10.52 -2.50 -2.62
C ARG A 31 10.44 -3.65 -1.62
N ILE A 32 9.49 -4.55 -1.82
CA ILE A 32 9.32 -5.79 -1.06
C ILE A 32 9.35 -6.94 -2.05
N GLU A 33 10.42 -7.74 -1.99
CA GLU A 33 10.50 -9.05 -2.66
C GLU A 33 10.01 -9.09 -4.12
N GLY A 34 10.41 -8.12 -4.94
CA GLY A 34 10.04 -8.08 -6.36
C GLY A 34 8.74 -7.35 -6.66
N VAL A 35 8.15 -6.66 -5.69
CA VAL A 35 7.00 -5.73 -5.83
C VAL A 35 7.40 -4.36 -5.30
N LEU A 36 6.90 -3.29 -5.92
CA LEU A 36 6.91 -1.96 -5.30
C LEU A 36 5.60 -1.76 -4.55
N VAL A 37 5.65 -1.42 -3.28
CA VAL A 37 4.46 -1.10 -2.46
C VAL A 37 4.53 0.37 -2.08
N GLY A 38 3.40 1.05 -2.17
CA GLY A 38 3.28 2.48 -1.92
C GLY A 38 2.16 2.84 -0.97
N VAL A 39 2.36 3.94 -0.25
CA VAL A 39 1.29 4.63 0.49
C VAL A 39 1.31 6.10 0.09
N SER A 40 0.15 6.63 -0.29
CA SER A 40 -0.06 8.04 -0.55
C SER A 40 -0.96 8.61 0.54
N LEU A 41 -0.51 9.66 1.22
CA LEU A 41 -1.27 10.39 2.24
C LEU A 41 -1.63 11.77 1.70
N GLY A 42 -2.89 12.15 1.84
CA GLY A 42 -3.41 13.44 1.43
C GLY A 42 -3.55 14.40 2.60
N ARG A 43 -3.17 15.66 2.40
CA ARG A 43 -3.25 16.75 3.37
C ARG A 43 -4.64 16.98 3.98
N LYS A 44 -5.70 16.49 3.34
CA LYS A 44 -7.10 16.56 3.82
C LYS A 44 -7.58 15.24 4.45
N GLY A 45 -6.68 14.34 4.83
CA GLY A 45 -7.03 13.05 5.46
C GLY A 45 -7.22 11.89 4.49
N GLY A 46 -7.25 12.12 3.17
CA GLY A 46 -7.31 11.05 2.18
C GLY A 46 -6.06 10.15 2.21
N PHE A 47 -6.18 8.92 1.74
CA PHE A 47 -5.02 8.04 1.53
C PHE A 47 -5.26 7.08 0.36
N GLU A 48 -4.20 6.50 -0.16
CA GLU A 48 -4.25 5.39 -1.11
C GLU A 48 -3.17 4.36 -0.75
N VAL A 49 -3.47 3.07 -0.94
CA VAL A 49 -2.47 2.00 -0.95
C VAL A 49 -2.21 1.59 -2.38
N LEU A 50 -0.94 1.52 -2.75
CA LEU A 50 -0.49 1.33 -4.12
C LEU A 50 0.42 0.09 -4.17
N ASP A 51 0.42 -0.61 -5.30
CA ASP A 51 1.47 -1.58 -5.60
C ASP A 51 1.76 -1.64 -7.09
N VAL A 52 2.98 -2.09 -7.42
CA VAL A 52 3.40 -2.44 -8.78
C VAL A 52 4.02 -3.82 -8.76
N ASP A 53 3.32 -4.77 -9.38
CA ASP A 53 3.69 -6.18 -9.43
C ASP A 53 3.92 -6.66 -10.87
N ALA A 54 4.68 -7.74 -10.99
CA ALA A 54 4.93 -8.38 -12.28
C ALA A 54 3.76 -9.29 -12.66
N GLN A 55 3.24 -9.11 -13.87
CA GLN A 55 2.27 -9.99 -14.51
C GLN A 55 2.92 -10.67 -15.73
N PRO A 56 2.35 -11.76 -16.27
CA PRO A 56 2.84 -12.35 -17.51
C PRO A 56 2.89 -11.32 -18.65
N GLY A 57 4.10 -10.84 -18.96
CA GLY A 57 4.35 -9.91 -20.07
C GLY A 57 4.09 -8.42 -19.79
N PHE A 58 3.83 -7.99 -18.55
CA PHE A 58 3.74 -6.55 -18.22
C PHE A 58 3.85 -6.29 -16.71
N LEU A 59 4.19 -5.05 -16.31
CA LEU A 59 3.97 -4.60 -14.94
C LEU A 59 2.55 -4.09 -14.76
N ARG A 60 1.89 -4.48 -13.68
CA ARG A 60 0.58 -3.96 -13.30
C ARG A 60 0.75 -2.99 -12.13
N TYR A 61 0.10 -1.84 -12.21
CA TYR A 61 -0.03 -0.87 -11.13
C TYR A 61 -1.43 -0.98 -10.54
N VAL A 62 -1.56 -1.10 -9.23
CA VAL A 62 -2.86 -1.17 -8.54
C VAL A 62 -2.98 0.00 -7.58
N ALA A 63 -4.06 0.79 -7.71
CA ALA A 63 -4.44 1.81 -6.75
C ALA A 63 -5.62 1.35 -5.90
N ARG A 64 -5.60 1.63 -4.59
CA ARG A 64 -6.73 1.44 -3.67
C ARG A 64 -7.08 2.76 -2.99
N PRO A 65 -7.85 3.66 -3.64
CA PRO A 65 -8.23 4.95 -3.06
C PRO A 65 -9.09 4.78 -1.81
N GLY A 66 -8.69 5.39 -0.70
CA GLY A 66 -9.38 5.25 0.60
C GLY A 66 -9.43 3.81 1.13
N GLY A 67 -8.61 2.91 0.57
CA GLY A 67 -8.64 1.48 0.85
C GLY A 67 -9.81 0.72 0.21
N GLY A 68 -10.47 1.32 -0.79
CA GLY A 68 -11.60 0.72 -1.51
C GLY A 68 -11.19 -0.30 -2.56
N ASP A 69 -12.10 -0.54 -3.52
CA ASP A 69 -11.87 -1.45 -4.64
C ASP A 69 -10.57 -1.10 -5.39
N PRO A 70 -9.73 -2.10 -5.70
CA PRO A 70 -8.52 -1.88 -6.46
C PRO A 70 -8.84 -1.51 -7.91
N VAL A 71 -8.09 -0.54 -8.42
CA VAL A 71 -8.09 -0.19 -9.85
C VAL A 71 -6.72 -0.57 -10.42
N ALA A 72 -6.73 -1.49 -11.38
CA ALA A 72 -5.52 -2.01 -12.02
C ALA A 72 -5.24 -1.30 -13.36
N PHE A 73 -3.97 -0.96 -13.58
CA PHE A 73 -3.46 -0.31 -14.79
C PHE A 73 -2.30 -1.12 -15.35
N ALA A 74 -2.32 -1.41 -16.65
CA ALA A 74 -1.21 -2.08 -17.32
C ALA A 74 -0.11 -1.09 -17.68
N CYS A 75 1.15 -1.41 -17.40
CA CYS A 75 2.29 -0.63 -17.86
C CYS A 75 2.42 -0.79 -19.38
N VAL A 76 2.27 0.32 -20.10
CA VAL A 76 2.39 0.36 -21.57
C VAL A 76 3.69 1.02 -22.03
N ARG A 77 4.41 1.66 -21.12
CA ARG A 77 5.71 2.29 -21.38
C ARG A 77 6.46 2.41 -20.06
N GLY A 78 7.74 2.07 -20.04
CA GLY A 78 8.56 2.27 -18.85
C GLY A 78 10.04 2.35 -19.17
N GLY A 79 10.80 2.91 -18.23
CA GLY A 79 12.23 3.13 -18.38
C GLY A 79 12.85 3.71 -17.11
N PRO A 80 14.11 4.18 -17.19
CA PRO A 80 14.91 4.54 -16.02
C PRO A 80 14.42 5.79 -15.27
N THR A 81 13.51 6.57 -15.85
CA THR A 81 12.98 7.80 -15.25
C THR A 81 11.52 8.07 -15.60
N GLU A 82 10.81 7.12 -16.21
CA GLU A 82 9.42 7.30 -16.63
C GLU A 82 8.67 5.96 -16.65
N ALA A 83 7.37 6.01 -16.36
CA ALA A 83 6.45 4.88 -16.47
C ALA A 83 5.03 5.36 -16.75
N VAL A 84 4.37 4.77 -17.75
CA VAL A 84 2.98 5.05 -18.13
C VAL A 84 2.17 3.78 -17.92
N PHE A 85 1.12 3.93 -17.11
CA PHE A 85 0.14 2.88 -16.83
C PHE A 85 -1.23 3.30 -17.37
N THR A 86 -1.97 2.36 -17.95
CA THR A 86 -3.29 2.63 -18.52
C THR A 86 -4.35 1.62 -18.10
N ALA A 87 -5.59 2.11 -17.95
CA ALA A 87 -6.80 1.33 -17.71
C ALA A 87 -7.91 1.91 -18.61
N PRO A 88 -7.96 1.55 -19.91
CA PRO A 88 -8.87 2.19 -20.87
C PRO A 88 -10.35 2.07 -20.52
N GLU A 89 -10.73 1.01 -19.81
CA GLU A 89 -12.10 0.69 -19.44
C GLU A 89 -12.57 1.41 -18.16
N HIS A 90 -11.66 2.05 -17.42
CA HIS A 90 -12.00 2.79 -16.20
C HIS A 90 -12.58 4.18 -16.56
N ASP A 91 -13.50 4.73 -15.75
CA ASP A 91 -14.08 6.06 -16.04
C ASP A 91 -13.04 7.18 -15.80
N PHE A 92 -12.44 7.18 -14.61
CA PHE A 92 -11.32 8.06 -14.27
C PHE A 92 -10.59 7.56 -13.02
N PRO A 93 -9.25 7.49 -13.04
CA PRO A 93 -8.36 7.80 -14.15
C PRO A 93 -8.21 6.64 -15.14
N GLN A 94 -7.75 6.93 -16.36
CA GLN A 94 -7.42 5.91 -17.37
C GLN A 94 -5.92 5.87 -17.69
N ARG A 95 -5.17 6.90 -17.30
CA ARG A 95 -3.73 7.02 -17.51
C ARG A 95 -3.08 7.58 -16.25
N ILE A 96 -2.00 6.94 -15.83
CA ILE A 96 -1.09 7.42 -14.79
C ILE A 96 0.30 7.45 -15.40
N HIS A 97 0.92 8.63 -15.44
CA HIS A 97 2.28 8.81 -15.96
C HIS A 97 3.19 9.34 -14.85
N TYR A 98 4.12 8.52 -14.40
CA TYR A 98 5.19 8.93 -13.49
C TYR A 98 6.43 9.34 -14.26
N GLU A 99 7.10 10.40 -13.79
CA GLU A 99 8.38 10.87 -14.32
C GLU A 99 9.29 11.35 -13.19
N LEU A 100 10.56 10.95 -13.22
CA LEU A 100 11.62 11.54 -12.40
C LEU A 100 12.37 12.60 -13.21
N ARG A 101 12.17 13.88 -12.87
CA ARG A 101 12.82 15.00 -13.56
C ARG A 101 13.45 15.97 -12.59
N LYS A 102 14.75 16.26 -12.78
CA LYS A 102 15.52 17.18 -11.91
C LYS A 102 15.38 16.82 -10.43
N LYS A 103 15.46 15.52 -10.09
CA LYS A 103 15.29 14.96 -8.74
C LYS A 103 13.92 15.27 -8.11
N LYS A 104 12.87 15.39 -8.91
CA LYS A 104 11.49 15.53 -8.45
C LYS A 104 10.68 14.43 -9.09
N LEU A 105 9.86 13.76 -8.28
CA LEU A 105 8.85 12.85 -8.79
C LEU A 105 7.65 13.68 -9.27
N ARG A 106 7.12 13.33 -10.44
CA ARG A 106 5.91 13.94 -11.00
C ARG A 106 4.97 12.83 -11.42
N ALA A 107 3.69 12.96 -11.11
CA ALA A 107 2.63 12.14 -11.66
C ALA A 107 1.68 13.02 -12.48
N THR A 108 1.26 12.54 -13.64
CA THR A 108 0.18 13.12 -14.43
C THR A 108 -0.92 12.08 -14.58
N ILE A 109 -2.10 12.42 -14.06
CA ILE A 109 -3.26 11.53 -13.95
C ILE A 109 -4.38 12.09 -14.82
N GLY A 110 -4.94 11.28 -15.72
CA GLY A 110 -5.99 11.75 -16.63
C GLY A 110 -6.70 10.62 -17.38
N ARG A 111 -7.60 11.00 -18.29
CA ARG A 111 -8.11 10.10 -19.33
C ARG A 111 -7.07 9.91 -20.44
N LEU A 112 -7.27 8.89 -21.27
CA LEU A 112 -6.40 8.68 -22.42
C LEU A 112 -6.50 9.81 -23.45
N SER A 113 -7.69 10.40 -23.58
CA SER A 113 -8.00 11.54 -24.46
C SER A 113 -7.48 12.88 -23.94
N ASP A 114 -7.10 12.97 -22.66
CA ASP A 114 -6.74 14.24 -22.06
C ASP A 114 -5.36 14.70 -22.58
N GLU A 115 -5.32 15.90 -23.15
CA GLU A 115 -4.06 16.61 -23.47
C GLU A 115 -3.33 17.00 -22.18
N ASP A 116 -4.08 17.49 -21.19
CA ASP A 116 -3.60 17.84 -19.85
C ASP A 116 -4.29 16.99 -18.78
N GLY A 117 -3.51 16.45 -17.84
CA GLY A 117 -4.02 15.72 -16.67
C GLY A 117 -3.86 16.49 -15.36
N LEU A 118 -4.37 15.94 -14.26
CA LEU A 118 -4.03 16.37 -12.91
C LEU A 118 -2.54 16.12 -12.67
N VAL A 119 -1.80 17.18 -12.35
CA VAL A 119 -0.35 17.11 -12.14
C VAL A 119 -0.02 17.22 -10.66
N TYR A 120 0.69 16.21 -10.16
CA TYR A 120 1.29 16.20 -8.84
C TYR A 120 2.81 16.26 -8.99
N THR A 121 3.46 17.08 -8.17
CA THR A 121 4.93 17.19 -8.16
C THR A 121 5.41 17.18 -6.73
N TRP A 122 6.37 16.30 -6.47
CA TRP A 122 6.94 16.07 -5.16
C TRP A 122 8.44 16.30 -5.16
N LYS A 123 8.97 16.63 -3.98
CA LYS A 123 10.40 16.67 -3.72
C LYS A 123 10.78 15.47 -2.84
N PRO A 124 11.96 14.87 -3.06
CA PRO A 124 12.45 13.82 -2.19
C PRO A 124 12.59 14.39 -0.79
N THR A 125 12.08 13.65 0.18
CA THR A 125 12.14 14.00 1.60
C THR A 125 12.69 12.79 2.35
N THR A 126 13.54 13.04 3.34
CA THR A 126 13.89 12.00 4.30
C THR A 126 12.78 11.99 5.35
N ALA A 127 11.88 11.01 5.30
CA ALA A 127 11.01 10.70 6.41
C ALA A 127 11.69 9.58 7.22
N PRO A 128 12.11 9.83 8.47
CA PRO A 128 12.60 8.74 9.31
C PRO A 128 11.48 7.71 9.52
N GLY A 129 11.85 6.44 9.66
CA GLY A 129 10.91 5.43 10.14
C GLY A 129 10.26 5.90 11.45
N PHE A 130 8.99 5.54 11.63
CA PHE A 130 8.23 5.87 12.82
C PHE A 130 8.15 4.67 13.75
N TYR A 131 9.14 4.57 14.63
CA TYR A 131 9.33 3.45 15.57
C TYR A 131 8.07 3.09 16.37
N ALA A 132 7.23 4.07 16.72
CA ALA A 132 6.00 3.78 17.46
C ALA A 132 4.98 2.97 16.64
N ALA A 133 4.86 3.21 15.33
CA ALA A 133 4.02 2.37 14.47
C ALA A 133 4.62 0.97 14.29
N GLU A 134 5.94 0.85 14.17
CA GLU A 134 6.60 -0.48 14.11
C GLU A 134 6.42 -1.29 15.40
N GLN A 135 6.40 -0.63 16.56
CA GLN A 135 6.10 -1.28 17.83
C GLN A 135 4.63 -1.70 17.92
N ALA A 136 3.70 -0.87 17.42
CA ALA A 136 2.28 -1.22 17.35
C ALA A 136 2.03 -2.42 16.44
N ASP A 137 2.73 -2.47 15.30
CA ASP A 137 2.71 -3.57 14.34
C ASP A 137 3.20 -4.89 14.96
N ARG A 138 4.34 -4.85 15.66
CA ARG A 138 4.84 -6.02 16.42
C ARG A 138 3.88 -6.46 17.53
N ALA A 139 3.33 -5.51 18.29
CA ALA A 139 2.33 -5.82 19.32
C ALA A 139 1.03 -6.40 18.74
N PHE A 140 0.62 -5.96 17.55
CA PHE A 140 -0.49 -6.55 16.81
C PHE A 140 -0.19 -8.01 16.45
N ALA A 141 0.97 -8.29 15.85
CA ALA A 141 1.38 -9.66 15.53
C ALA A 141 1.43 -10.57 16.79
N GLU A 142 2.01 -10.08 17.89
CA GLU A 142 2.05 -10.81 19.17
C GLU A 142 0.64 -11.06 19.74
N ALA A 143 -0.27 -10.09 19.63
CA ALA A 143 -1.64 -10.23 20.08
C ALA A 143 -2.39 -11.32 19.28
N VAL A 144 -2.22 -11.35 17.96
CA VAL A 144 -2.82 -12.37 17.09
C VAL A 144 -2.24 -13.75 17.41
N ALA A 145 -0.93 -13.88 17.55
CA ALA A 145 -0.30 -15.14 17.91
C ALA A 145 -0.78 -15.67 19.28
N ALA A 146 -1.03 -14.78 20.24
CA ALA A 146 -1.46 -15.17 21.58
C ALA A 146 -2.96 -15.45 21.71
N ARG A 147 -3.81 -14.76 20.93
CA ARG A 147 -5.27 -14.73 21.14
C ARG A 147 -6.09 -14.93 19.86
N GLY A 148 -5.47 -15.31 18.74
CA GLY A 148 -6.13 -15.51 17.45
C GLY A 148 -7.01 -14.33 17.03
N ALA A 149 -8.25 -14.61 16.64
CA ALA A 149 -9.20 -13.59 16.20
C ALA A 149 -9.57 -12.55 17.28
N GLU A 150 -9.51 -12.90 18.57
CA GLU A 150 -9.71 -11.91 19.65
C GLU A 150 -8.54 -10.91 19.69
N GLY A 151 -7.32 -11.42 19.55
CA GLY A 151 -6.11 -10.60 19.42
C GLY A 151 -6.18 -9.68 18.19
N TRP A 152 -6.66 -10.22 17.08
CA TRP A 152 -6.90 -9.48 15.84
C TRP A 152 -7.86 -8.31 16.07
N VAL A 153 -9.10 -8.58 16.50
CA VAL A 153 -10.13 -7.56 16.70
C VAL A 153 -9.69 -6.53 17.75
N GLY A 154 -9.02 -6.99 18.82
CA GLY A 154 -8.51 -6.14 19.89
C GLY A 154 -7.35 -5.22 19.50
N ALA A 155 -6.73 -5.40 18.33
CA ALA A 155 -5.69 -4.51 17.83
C ALA A 155 -6.22 -3.38 16.94
N PHE A 156 -7.50 -3.43 16.53
CA PHE A 156 -8.11 -2.43 15.66
C PHE A 156 -8.74 -1.28 16.45
N HIS A 157 -8.67 -0.10 15.84
CA HIS A 157 -9.44 1.09 16.21
C HIS A 157 -10.94 0.76 16.04
N PRO A 158 -11.89 1.34 16.81
CA PRO A 158 -13.32 1.06 16.65
C PRO A 158 -13.87 1.31 15.22
N GLU A 159 -13.29 2.26 14.50
CA GLU A 159 -13.59 2.55 13.08
C GLU A 159 -12.69 1.79 12.09
N GLY A 160 -11.97 0.79 12.61
CA GLY A 160 -11.01 0.00 11.87
C GLY A 160 -11.67 -0.92 10.85
N ARG A 161 -10.98 -1.16 9.74
CA ARG A 161 -11.45 -2.04 8.68
C ARG A 161 -10.32 -2.76 7.97
N ILE A 162 -10.63 -3.91 7.39
CA ILE A 162 -9.73 -4.67 6.52
C ILE A 162 -10.30 -4.69 5.10
N TRP A 163 -9.43 -4.78 4.11
CA TRP A 163 -9.86 -5.06 2.74
C TRP A 163 -10.06 -6.56 2.52
N ARG A 164 -11.17 -6.92 1.86
CA ARG A 164 -11.43 -8.24 1.29
C ARG A 164 -11.96 -8.07 -0.13
N PRO A 165 -11.83 -9.08 -1.01
CA PRO A 165 -12.31 -8.97 -2.38
C PRO A 165 -13.75 -8.45 -2.45
N GLY A 166 -13.91 -7.24 -3.02
CA GLY A 166 -15.18 -6.56 -3.23
C GLY A 166 -15.78 -5.83 -2.02
N ARG A 167 -15.12 -5.76 -0.85
CA ARG A 167 -15.62 -4.98 0.30
C ARG A 167 -14.59 -4.68 1.39
N GLN A 168 -14.78 -3.55 2.06
CA GLN A 168 -14.17 -3.29 3.37
C GLN A 168 -15.00 -3.96 4.46
N VAL A 169 -14.33 -4.61 5.41
CA VAL A 169 -14.94 -5.31 6.55
C VAL A 169 -14.55 -4.59 7.83
N GLY A 170 -15.53 -4.05 8.56
CA GLY A 170 -15.30 -3.34 9.82
C GLY A 170 -15.12 -4.26 11.03
N VAL A 171 -14.77 -3.67 12.18
CA VAL A 171 -14.52 -4.37 13.46
C VAL A 171 -15.63 -5.35 13.86
N GLY A 172 -16.90 -4.98 13.64
CA GLY A 172 -18.05 -5.81 14.01
C GLY A 172 -18.15 -7.15 13.27
N GLU A 173 -17.51 -7.29 12.11
CA GLU A 173 -17.56 -8.50 11.28
C GLU A 173 -16.18 -9.16 11.08
N MET A 174 -15.08 -8.40 11.22
CA MET A 174 -13.75 -8.89 10.86
C MET A 174 -13.31 -10.12 11.66
N GLY A 175 -13.74 -10.25 12.92
CA GLY A 175 -13.43 -11.43 13.73
C GLY A 175 -13.95 -12.72 13.08
N ALA A 176 -15.21 -12.73 12.63
CA ALA A 176 -15.80 -13.87 11.93
C ALA A 176 -15.12 -14.15 10.58
N VAL A 177 -14.68 -13.10 9.88
CA VAL A 177 -13.94 -13.24 8.61
C VAL A 177 -12.53 -13.82 8.82
N MET A 178 -11.87 -13.46 9.91
CA MET A 178 -10.48 -13.88 10.18
C MET A 178 -10.37 -15.23 10.89
N THR A 179 -11.36 -15.60 11.69
CA THR A 179 -11.31 -16.82 12.52
C THR A 179 -10.93 -18.07 11.72
N PRO A 180 -11.54 -18.39 10.56
CA PRO A 180 -11.20 -19.60 9.82
C PRO A 180 -9.73 -19.66 9.36
N LEU A 181 -9.14 -18.51 9.01
CA LEU A 181 -7.74 -18.43 8.59
C LEU A 181 -6.80 -18.64 9.79
N LEU A 182 -7.10 -17.98 10.92
CA LEU A 182 -6.28 -17.99 12.12
C LEU A 182 -6.40 -19.29 12.94
N GLU A 183 -7.47 -20.07 12.75
CA GLU A 183 -7.60 -21.42 13.32
C GLU A 183 -6.95 -22.51 12.46
N ALA A 184 -6.64 -22.21 11.20
CA ALA A 184 -6.08 -23.17 10.25
C ALA A 184 -4.54 -23.09 10.12
N GLY A 185 -3.90 -22.16 10.85
CA GLY A 185 -2.46 -22.01 10.82
C GLY A 185 -1.97 -20.68 11.42
N ASP A 186 -0.67 -20.45 11.29
CA ASP A 186 0.02 -19.30 11.86
C ASP A 186 0.20 -18.20 10.83
N LEU A 187 -0.26 -16.99 11.17
CA LEU A 187 -0.06 -15.77 10.37
C LEU A 187 0.85 -14.82 11.15
N ALA A 188 1.91 -14.33 10.49
CA ALA A 188 2.90 -13.45 11.09
C ALA A 188 3.25 -12.27 10.17
N TRP A 189 3.66 -11.16 10.77
CA TRP A 189 4.00 -9.91 10.08
C TRP A 189 5.39 -9.43 10.47
N THR A 190 6.06 -8.75 9.56
CA THR A 190 7.33 -8.07 9.81
C THR A 190 7.34 -6.72 9.09
N PRO A 191 7.37 -5.59 9.83
CA PRO A 191 7.40 -4.27 9.22
C PRO A 191 8.75 -4.03 8.53
N VAL A 192 8.70 -3.49 7.32
CA VAL A 192 9.87 -3.13 6.50
C VAL A 192 10.07 -1.62 6.46
N ALA A 193 8.98 -0.86 6.42
CA ALA A 193 8.99 0.58 6.44
C ALA A 193 7.81 1.12 7.25
N SER A 194 7.96 2.34 7.73
CA SER A 194 6.97 3.01 8.55
C SER A 194 7.06 4.52 8.38
N GLY A 195 6.02 5.23 8.76
CA GLY A 195 6.03 6.69 8.76
C GLY A 195 4.86 7.29 9.51
N LEU A 196 5.03 8.53 9.93
CA LEU A 196 3.97 9.39 10.47
C LEU A 196 3.37 10.20 9.33
N ASP A 197 2.05 10.44 9.35
CA ASP A 197 1.41 11.37 8.42
C ASP A 197 1.98 12.79 8.67
N PRO A 198 2.56 13.45 7.65
CA PRO A 198 3.20 14.76 7.85
C PRO A 198 2.20 15.90 8.11
N TRP A 199 0.89 15.62 8.03
CA TRP A 199 -0.18 16.59 8.33
C TRP A 199 -1.02 16.22 9.55
N ASP A 200 -0.84 15.04 10.12
CA ASP A 200 -1.68 14.53 11.21
C ASP A 200 -0.88 13.60 12.13
N ASP A 201 -0.48 14.11 13.30
CA ASP A 201 0.33 13.37 14.26
C ASP A 201 -0.40 12.18 14.92
N ASP A 202 -1.72 12.03 14.67
CA ASP A 202 -2.52 10.90 15.12
C ASP A 202 -2.72 9.83 14.03
N ARG A 203 -2.03 9.97 12.89
CA ARG A 203 -2.04 9.01 11.77
C ARG A 203 -0.64 8.52 11.45
N ALA A 204 -0.49 7.21 11.30
CA ALA A 204 0.78 6.60 10.90
C ALA A 204 0.52 5.41 9.96
N TRP A 205 1.60 4.82 9.46
CA TRP A 205 1.52 3.66 8.57
C TRP A 205 2.72 2.73 8.76
N THR A 206 2.51 1.46 8.45
CA THR A 206 3.55 0.45 8.22
C THR A 206 3.32 -0.23 6.90
N ILE A 207 4.41 -0.56 6.22
CA ILE A 207 4.45 -1.45 5.06
C ILE A 207 5.41 -2.59 5.42
N GLY A 208 5.04 -3.83 5.15
CA GLY A 208 5.86 -4.97 5.53
C GLY A 208 5.54 -6.25 4.77
N THR A 209 6.08 -7.34 5.28
CA THR A 209 5.83 -8.70 4.77
C THR A 209 4.95 -9.47 5.73
N TRP A 210 4.09 -10.33 5.20
CA TRP A 210 3.39 -11.33 5.98
C TRP A 210 3.77 -12.73 5.51
N THR A 211 3.72 -13.69 6.43
CA THR A 211 3.89 -15.12 6.14
C THR A 211 2.76 -15.90 6.77
N TYR A 212 2.24 -16.89 6.06
CA TYR A 212 1.26 -17.83 6.54
C TYR A 212 1.81 -19.25 6.47
N GLN A 213 1.64 -19.99 7.56
CA GLN A 213 1.92 -21.42 7.60
C GLN A 213 0.68 -22.19 8.06
N GLY A 214 0.09 -22.95 7.13
CA GLY A 214 -1.07 -23.78 7.40
C GLY A 214 -0.71 -25.07 8.12
N ASP A 215 -1.65 -25.55 8.94
CA ASP A 215 -1.58 -26.86 9.61
C ASP A 215 -1.59 -28.03 8.62
N ASP A 216 -2.13 -27.78 7.41
CA ASP A 216 -2.12 -28.71 6.27
C ASP A 216 -0.76 -28.78 5.55
N GLY A 217 0.23 -28.03 6.02
CA GLY A 217 1.57 -27.92 5.42
C GLY A 217 1.66 -26.90 4.28
N SER A 218 0.57 -26.20 3.94
CA SER A 218 0.62 -25.10 2.98
C SER A 218 1.43 -23.92 3.54
N SER A 219 2.11 -23.19 2.67
CA SER A 219 2.89 -22.01 3.04
C SER A 219 2.67 -20.92 2.02
N GLN A 220 2.45 -19.70 2.51
CA GLN A 220 2.26 -18.51 1.67
C GLN A 220 2.99 -17.32 2.30
N ARG A 221 3.25 -16.31 1.48
CA ARG A 221 3.79 -15.04 1.93
C ARG A 221 3.27 -13.92 1.05
N GLY A 222 3.45 -12.70 1.53
CA GLY A 222 3.02 -11.54 0.79
C GLY A 222 3.53 -10.24 1.39
N TRP A 223 2.98 -9.14 0.90
CA TRP A 223 3.18 -7.82 1.46
C TRP A 223 1.89 -7.31 2.13
N TYR A 224 2.02 -6.38 3.05
CA TYR A 224 0.89 -5.67 3.63
C TYR A 224 1.18 -4.18 3.81
N THR A 225 0.11 -3.41 3.95
CA THR A 225 0.11 -2.02 4.41
C THR A 225 -0.95 -1.86 5.51
N THR A 226 -0.53 -1.41 6.68
CA THR A 226 -1.42 -1.05 7.78
C THR A 226 -1.37 0.46 7.98
N LEU A 227 -2.53 1.13 7.99
CA LEU A 227 -2.66 2.49 8.49
C LEU A 227 -3.11 2.45 9.94
N TRP A 228 -2.48 3.27 10.77
CA TRP A 228 -2.69 3.35 12.21
C TRP A 228 -3.37 4.66 12.58
N LEU A 229 -4.29 4.59 13.55
CA LEU A 229 -4.83 5.76 14.24
C LEU A 229 -4.43 5.73 15.71
N ARG A 230 -4.12 6.90 16.24
CA ARG A 230 -3.82 7.06 17.66
C ARG A 230 -5.12 7.15 18.46
N ASP A 231 -5.29 6.19 19.35
CA ASP A 231 -6.28 6.20 20.41
C ASP A 231 -5.66 6.80 21.69
N PRO A 232 -6.35 7.71 22.40
CA PRO A 232 -5.79 8.38 23.57
C PRO A 232 -5.54 7.45 24.77
N GLU A 233 -6.26 6.34 24.88
CA GLU A 233 -6.15 5.39 25.99
C GLU A 233 -5.30 4.17 25.63
N ARG A 234 -5.45 3.68 24.39
CA ARG A 234 -4.89 2.42 23.91
C ARG A 234 -3.65 2.59 23.03
N GLY A 235 -3.30 3.83 22.67
CA GLY A 235 -2.17 4.11 21.79
C GLY A 235 -2.50 3.84 20.33
N TRP A 236 -1.52 3.37 19.54
CA TRP A 236 -1.71 3.16 18.11
C TRP A 236 -2.49 1.87 17.83
N LEU A 237 -3.61 2.01 17.13
CA LEU A 237 -4.47 0.90 16.73
C LEU A 237 -4.62 0.85 15.21
N ALA A 238 -4.75 -0.35 14.65
CA ALA A 238 -4.94 -0.53 13.22
C ALA A 238 -6.28 0.09 12.78
N TRP A 239 -6.25 0.96 11.78
CA TRP A 239 -7.43 1.63 11.22
C TRP A 239 -7.79 1.11 9.83
N TYR A 240 -6.80 0.78 9.02
CA TYR A 240 -7.00 0.12 7.74
C TYR A 240 -5.88 -0.91 7.55
N ASP A 241 -6.22 -2.11 7.13
CA ASP A 241 -5.25 -3.15 6.81
C ASP A 241 -5.58 -3.84 5.49
N VAL A 242 -4.54 -4.03 4.67
CA VAL A 242 -4.61 -4.77 3.41
C VAL A 242 -3.28 -5.44 3.14
N GLY A 243 -3.34 -6.62 2.54
CA GLY A 243 -2.18 -7.27 1.97
C GLY A 243 -2.55 -8.09 0.75
N ASP A 244 -1.54 -8.49 0.01
CA ASP A 244 -1.65 -9.36 -1.15
C ASP A 244 -0.54 -10.41 -1.13
N THR A 245 -0.74 -11.51 -1.85
CA THR A 245 0.22 -12.62 -1.99
C THR A 245 1.33 -12.26 -2.99
N LEU A 246 2.54 -12.79 -2.74
CA LEU A 246 3.69 -12.72 -3.65
C LEU A 246 3.86 -14.03 -4.45
#